data_AF-A0A971G4F5-F1
#
_entry.id   AF-A0A971G4F5-F1
#
_cell.length_a   1.000
_cell.length_b   1.000
_cell.length_c   1.000
_cell.angle_alpha   90.00
_cell.angle_beta   90.00
_cell.angle_gamma   90.00
#
_symmetry.space_group_name_H-M   'P 1'
#
loop_
_entity.id
_entity.type
_entity.pdbx_description
1 polymer ?
#
loop_
_entity_poly.entity_id
_entity_poly.type
_entity_poly.pdbx_seq_one_letter_code
_entity_poly.pdbx_strand_id
1 'polypeptide(L)'
;MLCKLKPGTKTWLFILGVGVVSLAFGVVAHLTATPEEGHIAMLFGMFTGFGAGLMAVAVFGLIRSRLISPRKREEEEIAKQDERTLAVTRAAYSVGFFAGAAVLVVLIFLFTYLDLRLASYLCLGALYVQMAAFLIAYRVYNRKM
;
A
#
# COMPACT_ATOMS: atom_id res chain seq x y z
N MET A 1 7.45 -16.61 9.04
CA MET A 1 8.48 -15.56 9.25
C MET A 1 8.07 -14.15 8.77
N LEU A 2 6.91 -13.97 8.09
CA LEU A 2 6.40 -12.65 7.67
C LEU A 2 6.01 -11.72 8.83
N CYS A 3 5.74 -12.25 10.03
CA CYS A 3 5.34 -11.47 11.22
C CYS A 3 6.47 -10.64 11.87
N LYS A 4 7.70 -10.66 11.33
CA LYS A 4 8.83 -9.86 11.85
C LYS A 4 9.00 -8.50 11.16
N LEU A 5 8.28 -8.23 10.06
CA LEU A 5 8.22 -6.89 9.49
C LEU A 5 7.32 -6.00 10.35
N LYS A 6 7.91 -5.36 11.36
CA LYS A 6 7.24 -4.30 12.11
C LYS A 6 7.49 -2.95 11.44
N PRO A 7 6.45 -2.32 10.85
CA PRO A 7 6.59 -1.01 10.22
C PRO A 7 7.09 0.01 11.24
N GLY A 8 7.93 0.96 10.78
CA GLY A 8 8.30 2.10 11.60
C GLY A 8 7.10 3.03 11.83
N THR A 9 7.21 3.95 12.79
CA THR A 9 6.14 4.93 13.08
C THR A 9 5.72 5.73 11.84
N LYS A 10 6.67 6.08 10.97
CA LYS A 10 6.39 6.77 9.69
C LYS A 10 5.55 5.91 8.74
N THR A 11 5.82 4.61 8.66
CA THR A 11 5.04 3.68 7.83
C THR A 11 3.64 3.48 8.40
N TRP A 12 3.50 3.42 9.73
CA TRP A 12 2.18 3.37 10.37
C TRP A 12 1.37 4.63 10.13
N LEU A 13 1.99 5.81 10.21
CA LEU A 13 1.35 7.08 9.86
C LEU A 13 0.93 7.12 8.39
N PHE A 14 1.75 6.59 7.48
CA PHE A 14 1.39 6.47 6.07
C PHE A 14 0.17 5.55 5.87
N ILE A 15 0.16 4.37 6.48
CA ILE A 15 -0.98 3.44 6.41
C ILE A 15 -2.25 4.08 7.00
N LEU A 16 -2.11 4.81 8.11
CA LEU A 16 -3.22 5.55 8.72
C LEU A 16 -3.75 6.62 7.77
N GLY A 17 -2.87 7.40 7.14
CA GLY A 17 -3.25 8.40 6.14
C GLY A 17 -4.00 7.80 4.96
N VAL A 18 -3.52 6.68 4.41
CA VAL A 18 -4.21 5.93 3.34
C VAL A 18 -5.59 5.45 3.81
N GLY A 19 -5.69 4.93 5.03
CA GLY A 19 -6.96 4.50 5.64
C GLY A 19 -7.96 5.65 5.79
N VAL A 20 -7.51 6.81 6.28
CA VAL A 20 -8.35 8.02 6.42
C VAL A 20 -8.86 8.49 5.06
N VAL A 21 -7.99 8.57 4.05
CA VAL A 21 -8.38 9.01 2.70
C VAL A 21 -9.37 8.02 2.07
N SER A 22 -9.13 6.72 2.19
CA SER A 22 -10.04 5.68 1.69
C SER A 22 -11.41 5.74 2.36
N LEU A 23 -11.45 5.92 3.69
CA LEU A 23 -12.70 6.02 4.44
C LEU A 23 -13.46 7.31 4.08
N ALA A 24 -12.77 8.45 4.08
CA ALA A 24 -13.36 9.74 3.75
C ALA A 24 -13.95 9.73 2.33
N PHE A 25 -13.22 9.16 1.36
CA PHE A 25 -13.72 8.98 0.00
C PHE A 25 -15.00 8.14 -0.04
N GLY A 26 -15.00 6.98 0.62
CA GLY A 26 -16.19 6.10 0.63
C GLY A 26 -17.40 6.74 1.31
N VAL A 27 -17.21 7.47 2.42
CA VAL A 27 -18.29 8.16 3.14
C VAL A 27 -18.83 9.33 2.32
N VAL A 28 -17.96 10.18 1.79
CA VAL A 28 -18.38 11.32 0.96
C VAL A 28 -19.11 10.82 -0.28
N ALA A 29 -18.56 9.83 -0.97
CA ALA A 29 -19.17 9.26 -2.17
C ALA A 29 -20.57 8.66 -1.88
N HIS A 30 -20.75 8.00 -0.73
CA HIS A 30 -22.05 7.47 -0.33
C HIS A 30 -23.09 8.56 0.00
N LEU A 31 -22.64 9.70 0.53
CA LEU A 31 -23.51 10.83 0.89
C LEU A 31 -23.86 11.72 -0.32
N THR A 32 -22.94 11.89 -1.27
CA THR A 32 -23.12 12.82 -2.41
C THR A 32 -23.72 12.15 -3.64
N ALA A 33 -23.38 10.89 -3.89
CA ALA A 33 -23.91 10.13 -5.00
C ALA A 33 -24.90 9.13 -4.42
N THR A 34 -26.17 9.49 -4.32
CA THR A 34 -27.25 8.55 -4.02
C THR A 34 -27.19 7.43 -5.06
N PRO A 35 -26.68 6.23 -4.72
CA PRO A 35 -26.32 5.27 -5.74
C PRO A 35 -27.61 4.58 -6.21
N GLU A 36 -28.06 4.91 -7.43
CA GLU A 36 -29.18 4.22 -8.07
C GLU A 36 -28.81 2.77 -8.43
N GLU A 37 -27.51 2.49 -8.60
CA GLU A 37 -26.98 1.16 -8.92
C GLU A 37 -26.30 0.49 -7.72
N GLY A 38 -26.76 -0.73 -7.38
CA GLY A 38 -26.25 -1.49 -6.23
C GLY A 38 -24.74 -1.80 -6.27
N HIS A 39 -24.14 -1.87 -7.47
CA HIS A 39 -22.71 -2.11 -7.64
C HIS A 39 -21.85 -0.93 -7.12
N ILE A 40 -22.33 0.30 -7.32
CA ILE A 40 -21.65 1.52 -6.88
C ILE A 40 -21.75 1.64 -5.35
N ALA A 41 -22.92 1.34 -4.78
CA ALA A 41 -23.11 1.27 -3.34
C ALA A 41 -22.16 0.26 -2.67
N MET A 42 -21.99 -0.92 -3.28
CA MET A 42 -21.07 -1.95 -2.80
C MET A 42 -19.60 -1.47 -2.85
N LEU A 43 -19.21 -0.78 -3.91
CA LEU A 43 -17.86 -0.22 -4.05
C LEU A 43 -17.57 0.81 -2.94
N PHE A 44 -18.52 1.69 -2.64
CA PHE A 44 -18.37 2.67 -1.55
C PHE A 44 -18.29 1.99 -0.19
N GLY A 45 -19.11 0.97 0.05
CA GLY A 45 -19.02 0.12 1.25
C GLY A 45 -17.66 -0.57 1.39
N MET A 46 -17.06 -1.00 0.28
CA MET A 46 -15.73 -1.59 0.28
C MET A 46 -14.64 -0.57 0.66
N PHE A 47 -14.69 0.65 0.11
CA PHE A 47 -13.74 1.72 0.45
C PHE A 47 -13.82 2.16 1.92
N THR A 48 -15.04 2.26 2.47
CA THR A 48 -15.24 2.59 3.88
C THR A 48 -14.76 1.48 4.80
N GLY A 49 -15.14 0.23 4.54
CA GLY A 49 -14.73 -0.93 5.32
C GLY A 49 -13.22 -1.18 5.28
N PHE A 50 -12.63 -1.11 4.09
CA PHE A 50 -11.18 -1.25 3.92
C PHE A 50 -10.42 -0.10 4.60
N GLY A 51 -10.87 1.15 4.41
CA GLY A 51 -10.29 2.32 5.07
C GLY A 51 -10.34 2.21 6.60
N ALA A 52 -11.49 1.82 7.16
CA ALA A 52 -11.65 1.59 8.60
C ALA A 52 -10.73 0.48 9.12
N GLY A 53 -10.60 -0.62 8.38
CA GLY A 53 -9.68 -1.71 8.71
C GLY A 53 -8.22 -1.25 8.75
N LEU A 54 -7.77 -0.51 7.74
CA LEU A 54 -6.42 0.05 7.71
C LEU A 54 -6.17 1.00 8.88
N MET A 55 -7.13 1.88 9.20
CA MET A 55 -7.02 2.77 10.36
C MET A 55 -6.93 1.98 11.67
N ALA A 56 -7.78 0.98 11.87
CA ALA A 56 -7.78 0.17 13.10
C ALA A 56 -6.43 -0.54 13.31
N VAL A 57 -5.89 -1.16 12.26
CA VAL A 57 -4.59 -1.83 12.31
C VAL A 57 -3.47 -0.81 12.56
N ALA A 58 -3.53 0.36 11.93
CA ALA A 58 -2.51 1.40 12.11
C ALA A 58 -2.52 2.02 13.52
N VAL A 59 -3.69 2.33 14.05
CA VAL A 59 -3.86 2.84 15.42
C VAL A 59 -3.38 1.81 16.43
N PHE A 60 -3.77 0.54 16.28
CA PHE A 60 -3.29 -0.54 17.14
C PHE A 60 -1.76 -0.70 17.07
N GLY A 61 -1.19 -0.63 15.87
CA GLY A 61 0.26 -0.64 15.64
C GLY A 61 0.98 0.52 16.34
N LEU A 62 0.44 1.73 16.27
CA LEU A 62 0.98 2.92 16.93
C LEU A 62 0.92 2.81 18.46
N ILE A 63 -0.23 2.38 19.01
CA ILE A 63 -0.40 2.19 20.45
C ILE A 63 0.59 1.13 20.96
N ARG A 64 0.67 -0.02 20.28
CA ARG A 64 1.62 -1.08 20.63
C ARG A 64 3.06 -0.59 20.58
N SER A 65 3.42 0.22 19.57
CA SER A 65 4.79 0.76 19.45
C SER A 65 5.16 1.64 20.65
N ARG A 66 4.20 2.39 21.22
CA ARG A 66 4.39 3.25 22.40
C ARG A 66 4.50 2.43 23.70
N LEU A 67 3.78 1.31 23.81
CA LEU A 67 3.70 0.47 25.01
C LEU A 67 4.82 -0.57 25.15
N ILE A 68 5.60 -0.82 24.10
CA ILE A 68 6.71 -1.80 24.16
C ILE A 68 7.85 -1.28 25.04
N SER A 69 8.41 -2.19 25.86
CA SER A 69 9.56 -1.92 26.73
C SER A 69 10.83 -1.58 25.93
N PRO A 70 11.72 -0.70 26.44
CA PRO A 70 12.93 -0.26 25.73
C PRO A 70 13.83 -1.44 25.31
N ARG A 71 14.00 -2.44 26.19
CA ARG A 71 14.76 -3.66 25.89
C ARG A 71 14.23 -4.44 24.67
N LYS A 72 12.90 -4.54 24.53
CA LYS A 72 12.29 -5.19 23.36
C LYS A 72 12.42 -4.35 22.08
N ARG A 73 12.54 -3.02 22.20
CA ARG A 73 12.81 -2.16 21.03
C ARG A 73 14.22 -2.37 20.50
N GLU A 74 15.20 -2.47 21.38
CA GLU A 74 16.60 -2.75 21.00
C GLU A 74 16.73 -4.12 20.34
N GLU A 75 16.11 -5.16 20.91
CA GLU A 75 16.06 -6.49 20.30
C GLU A 75 15.42 -6.48 18.89
N GLU A 76 14.40 -5.65 18.69
CA GLU A 76 13.73 -5.48 17.39
C GLU A 76 14.57 -4.71 16.37
N GLU A 77 15.35 -3.72 16.80
CA GLU A 77 16.26 -2.97 15.93
C GLU A 77 17.42 -3.85 15.44
N ILE A 78 18.00 -4.65 16.33
CA ILE A 78 19.04 -5.62 16.00
C ILE A 78 18.49 -6.65 14.99
N ALA A 79 17.29 -7.20 15.24
CA ALA A 79 16.67 -8.17 14.35
C ALA A 79 16.30 -7.60 12.96
N LYS A 80 16.07 -6.28 12.85
CA LYS A 80 15.81 -5.59 11.58
C LYS A 80 17.07 -5.37 10.75
N GLN A 81 18.20 -5.17 11.40
CA GLN A 81 19.49 -4.98 10.75
C GLN A 81 20.21 -6.29 10.41
N ASP A 82 19.69 -7.42 10.86
CA ASP A 82 20.17 -8.75 10.47
C ASP A 82 20.18 -8.90 8.94
N GLU A 83 21.33 -9.30 8.40
CA GLU A 83 21.59 -9.46 6.97
C GLU A 83 20.56 -10.39 6.31
N ARG A 84 20.15 -11.46 7.01
CA ARG A 84 19.14 -12.39 6.48
C ARG A 84 17.78 -11.72 6.36
N THR A 85 17.37 -10.97 7.37
CA THR A 85 16.10 -10.23 7.34
C THR A 85 16.12 -9.18 6.23
N LEU A 86 17.24 -8.47 6.04
CA LEU A 86 17.42 -7.50 4.97
C LEU A 86 17.33 -8.15 3.59
N ALA A 87 18.00 -9.29 3.36
CA ALA A 87 17.96 -10.01 2.10
C ALA A 87 16.54 -10.50 1.75
N VAL A 88 15.85 -11.13 2.70
CA VAL A 88 14.46 -11.59 2.51
C VAL A 88 13.53 -10.42 2.25
N THR A 89 13.69 -9.31 2.97
CA THR A 89 12.86 -8.12 2.79
C THR A 89 13.06 -7.49 1.41
N ARG A 90 14.30 -7.37 0.94
CA ARG A 90 14.62 -6.88 -0.42
C ARG A 90 14.02 -7.79 -1.50
N ALA A 91 14.13 -9.11 -1.33
CA ALA A 91 13.53 -10.08 -2.25
C ALA A 91 11.98 -10.00 -2.25
N ALA A 92 11.36 -9.84 -1.08
CA ALA A 92 9.92 -9.67 -0.99
C ALA A 92 9.45 -8.38 -1.69
N TYR A 93 10.20 -7.27 -1.54
CA TYR A 93 9.89 -6.03 -2.25
C TYR A 93 10.07 -6.15 -3.77
N SER A 94 11.10 -6.84 -4.25
CA SER A 94 11.30 -7.02 -5.70
C SER A 94 10.19 -7.90 -6.30
N VAL A 95 9.86 -9.02 -5.65
CA VAL A 95 8.74 -9.88 -6.08
C VAL A 95 7.43 -9.11 -6.07
N GLY A 96 7.15 -8.34 -5.01
CA GLY A 96 5.95 -7.51 -4.92
C GLY A 96 5.87 -6.46 -6.03
N PHE A 97 6.99 -5.83 -6.38
CA PHE A 97 7.06 -4.86 -7.47
C PHE A 97 6.73 -5.49 -8.83
N PHE A 98 7.33 -6.63 -9.16
CA PHE A 98 7.08 -7.34 -10.42
C PHE A 98 5.67 -7.93 -10.47
N ALA A 99 5.16 -8.47 -9.36
CA ALA A 99 3.79 -8.95 -9.27
C ALA A 99 2.78 -7.81 -9.49
N GLY A 100 3.00 -6.65 -8.87
CA GLY A 100 2.17 -5.47 -9.10
C GLY A 100 2.19 -4.98 -10.55
N ALA A 101 3.38 -4.95 -11.17
CA ALA A 101 3.51 -4.60 -12.58
C ALA A 101 2.78 -5.62 -13.49
N ALA A 102 2.89 -6.92 -13.21
CA ALA A 102 2.20 -7.96 -13.96
C ALA A 102 0.67 -7.83 -13.87
N VAL A 103 0.14 -7.55 -12.67
CA VAL A 103 -1.29 -7.29 -12.47
C VAL A 103 -1.74 -6.07 -13.29
N LEU A 104 -0.99 -4.96 -13.27
CA LEU A 104 -1.31 -3.78 -14.06
C LEU A 104 -1.32 -4.09 -15.56
N VAL A 105 -0.35 -4.84 -16.07
CA VAL A 105 -0.29 -5.26 -17.48
C VAL A 105 -1.53 -6.08 -17.86
N VAL A 106 -1.91 -7.06 -17.05
CA VAL A 106 -3.12 -7.87 -17.28
C VAL A 106 -4.37 -6.98 -17.30
N LEU A 107 -4.50 -6.05 -16.35
CA LEU A 107 -5.64 -5.13 -16.28
C LEU A 107 -5.71 -4.18 -17.47
N ILE A 108 -4.57 -3.71 -18.00
CA ILE A 108 -4.55 -2.88 -19.22
C ILE A 108 -5.19 -3.64 -20.38
N PHE A 109 -4.73 -4.86 -20.66
CA PHE A 109 -5.29 -5.66 -21.76
C PHE A 109 -6.76 -6.01 -21.54
N LEU A 110 -7.14 -6.35 -20.31
CA LEU A 110 -8.52 -6.67 -19.97
C LEU A 110 -9.45 -5.46 -20.15
N PHE A 111 -9.07 -4.28 -19.66
CA PHE A 111 -9.86 -3.06 -19.83
C PHE A 111 -9.89 -2.56 -21.26
N THR A 112 -8.80 -2.71 -22.03
CA THR A 112 -8.82 -2.42 -23.47
C THR A 112 -9.76 -3.37 -24.21
N TYR A 113 -9.78 -4.66 -23.87
CA TYR A 113 -10.71 -5.62 -24.46
C TYR A 113 -12.19 -5.31 -24.15
N LEU A 114 -12.47 -4.82 -22.94
CA LEU A 114 -13.81 -4.40 -22.51
C LEU A 114 -14.22 -2.99 -23.02
N ASP A 115 -13.42 -2.36 -23.89
CA ASP A 115 -13.57 -0.97 -24.37
C ASP A 115 -13.64 0.09 -23.24
N LEU A 116 -13.14 -0.25 -22.05
CA LEU A 116 -13.02 0.65 -20.90
C LEU A 116 -11.73 1.49 -21.02
N ARG A 117 -11.69 2.35 -22.03
CA ARG A 117 -10.48 3.11 -22.42
C ARG A 117 -9.89 3.93 -21.27
N LEU A 118 -10.73 4.63 -20.52
CA LEU A 118 -10.29 5.46 -19.39
C LEU A 118 -9.58 4.62 -18.33
N ALA A 119 -10.16 3.48 -17.94
CA ALA A 119 -9.56 2.58 -16.95
C ALA A 119 -8.21 2.01 -17.46
N SER A 120 -8.14 1.63 -18.74
CA SER A 120 -6.89 1.14 -19.34
C SER A 120 -5.78 2.20 -19.32
N TYR A 121 -6.09 3.46 -19.62
CA TYR A 121 -5.12 4.56 -19.59
C TYR A 121 -4.67 4.89 -18.17
N LEU A 122 -5.56 4.81 -17.17
CA LEU A 122 -5.18 4.97 -15.76
C LEU A 122 -4.22 3.88 -15.31
N CYS A 123 -4.47 2.62 -15.66
CA CYS A 123 -3.55 1.52 -15.36
C CYS A 123 -2.19 1.69 -16.05
N LEU A 124 -2.17 2.14 -17.30
CA LEU A 124 -0.93 2.43 -18.03
C LEU A 124 -0.15 3.59 -17.38
N GLY A 125 -0.85 4.66 -16.99
CA GLY A 125 -0.25 5.77 -16.25
C GLY A 125 0.35 5.32 -14.92
N ALA A 126 -0.38 4.49 -14.16
CA ALA A 126 0.11 3.92 -12.91
C ALA A 126 1.38 3.06 -13.11
N LEU A 127 1.43 2.26 -14.18
CA LEU A 127 2.60 1.47 -14.54
C LEU A 127 3.82 2.37 -14.84
N TYR A 128 3.63 3.46 -15.58
CA TYR A 128 4.71 4.43 -15.85
C TYR A 128 5.20 5.15 -14.60
N VAL A 129 4.28 5.57 -13.72
CA VAL A 129 4.66 6.16 -12.42
C VAL A 129 5.46 5.17 -11.58
N GLN A 130 5.04 3.90 -11.55
CA GLN A 130 5.77 2.85 -10.85
C GLN A 130 7.19 2.65 -11.42
N MET A 131 7.36 2.65 -12.75
CA MET A 131 8.68 2.53 -13.38
C MET A 131 9.54 3.77 -13.14
N ALA A 132 8.97 4.97 -13.24
CA ALA A 132 9.67 6.22 -12.98
C ALA A 132 10.17 6.29 -11.53
N ALA A 133 9.33 5.90 -10.56
CA ALA A 133 9.71 5.83 -9.16
C ALA A 133 10.89 4.87 -8.93
N PHE A 134 10.88 3.70 -9.59
CA PHE A 134 12.00 2.77 -9.54
C PHE A 134 13.28 3.36 -10.12
N LEU A 135 13.21 4.01 -11.30
CA LEU A 135 14.37 4.62 -11.95
C LEU A 135 14.95 5.77 -11.11
N ILE A 136 14.11 6.61 -10.51
CA ILE A 136 14.53 7.69 -9.61
C ILE A 136 15.20 7.10 -8.37
N ALA A 137 14.57 6.11 -7.73
CA ALA A 137 15.15 5.44 -6.58
C ALA A 137 16.51 4.82 -6.92
N TYR A 138 16.60 4.07 -8.02
CA TYR A 138 17.84 3.47 -8.50
C TYR A 138 18.94 4.52 -8.71
N ARG A 139 18.64 5.63 -9.38
CA ARG A 139 19.61 6.72 -9.58
C ARG A 139 20.05 7.36 -8.27
N VAL A 140 19.15 7.60 -7.32
CA VAL A 140 19.47 8.22 -6.05
C VAL A 140 20.36 7.32 -5.19
N TYR A 141 20.04 6.02 -5.12
CA TYR A 141 20.84 5.08 -4.35
C TYR A 141 22.19 4.78 -5.02
N ASN A 142 22.24 4.68 -6.34
CA ASN A 142 23.49 4.46 -7.08
C ASN A 142 24.44 5.68 -7.05
N ARG A 143 23.95 6.88 -6.74
CA ARG A 143 24.80 8.06 -6.50
C ARG A 143 25.30 8.17 -5.06
N LYS A 144 24.66 7.47 -4.12
CA LYS A 144 25.00 7.50 -2.70
C LYS A 144 25.93 6.37 -2.27
N MET A 145 25.92 5.28 -3.04
CA MET A 145 26.92 4.20 -2.96
C MET A 145 28.11 4.57 -3.84
#